data_AF-R4L6A6-F1
#
_entry.id   AF-R4L6A6-F1
#
_cell.length_a   1.000
_cell.length_b   1.000
_cell.length_c   1.000
_cell.angle_alpha   90.00
_cell.angle_beta   90.00
_cell.angle_gamma   90.00
#
_symmetry.space_group_name_H-M   'P 1'
#
loop_
_entity.id
_entity.type
_entity.pdbx_description
1 polymer ?
#
loop_
_entity_poly.entity_id
_entity_poly.type
_entity_poly.pdbx_seq_one_letter_code
_entity_poly.pdbx_strand_id
1 'polypeptide(L)'
;MRRQRGDAGFTMMEVIIALGLISVVMAAVGTFFVSSLRSSRYQAQIQTATRLAQAGMESARGYGGPTLLVGRDRCGSCLDLAALDQFGYLRDTVRWDAPVAGTPPTVPVPDTTSAASVVNGVSYYRYYLVGRCWQAAGGGICDTDASRPVPMVRLVIAVTWSSASCSAAMCIRASTSLFSAEPADPVFAR
;
A
#
# COMPACT_ATOMS: atom_id res chain seq x y z
N MET A 1 40.83 21.89 -61.74
CA MET A 1 41.14 21.92 -60.29
C MET A 1 40.59 20.66 -59.63
N ARG A 2 41.46 19.71 -59.27
CA ARG A 2 41.07 18.40 -58.71
C ARG A 2 41.40 18.44 -57.21
N ARG A 3 40.37 18.53 -56.35
CA ARG A 3 40.52 18.42 -54.88
C ARG A 3 41.05 17.02 -54.57
N GLN A 4 42.28 16.91 -54.10
CA GLN A 4 42.74 15.72 -53.37
C GLN A 4 41.89 15.65 -52.09
N ARG A 5 40.92 14.72 -52.07
CA ARG A 5 40.37 14.24 -50.81
C ARG A 5 41.52 13.48 -50.16
N GLY A 6 42.08 14.03 -49.08
CA GLY A 6 43.03 13.31 -48.27
C GLY A 6 42.32 12.10 -47.71
N ASP A 7 42.70 10.91 -48.16
CA ASP A 7 42.38 9.66 -47.48
C ASP A 7 43.16 9.68 -46.16
N ALA A 8 42.59 10.37 -45.17
CA ALA A 8 43.01 10.27 -43.78
C ALA A 8 42.54 8.90 -43.29
N GLY A 9 43.38 7.88 -43.52
CA GLY A 9 43.16 6.56 -42.93
C GLY A 9 43.01 6.71 -41.41
N PHE A 10 41.98 6.07 -40.85
CA PHE A 10 41.77 6.00 -39.40
C PHE A 10 43.10 5.69 -38.72
N THR A 11 43.57 6.60 -37.87
CA THR A 11 44.81 6.35 -37.14
C THR A 11 44.57 5.19 -36.17
N MET A 12 45.55 4.32 -35.95
CA MET A 12 45.43 3.21 -34.99
C MET A 12 44.98 3.70 -33.60
N MET A 13 45.34 4.93 -33.23
CA MET A 13 44.91 5.59 -32.00
C MET A 13 43.39 5.82 -31.95
N GLU A 14 42.79 6.24 -33.06
CA GLU A 14 41.35 6.51 -33.17
C GLU A 14 40.51 5.24 -32.99
N VAL A 15 40.97 4.11 -33.53
CA VAL A 15 40.32 2.80 -33.35
C VAL A 15 40.38 2.35 -31.90
N ILE A 16 41.53 2.52 -31.22
CA ILE A 16 41.70 2.16 -29.80
C ILE A 16 40.77 3.00 -28.92
N ILE A 17 40.67 4.31 -29.18
CA ILE A 17 39.77 5.20 -28.44
C ILE A 17 38.31 4.82 -28.70
N ALA A 18 37.92 4.55 -29.94
CA ALA A 18 36.56 4.17 -30.30
C ALA A 18 36.14 2.87 -29.59
N LEU A 19 37.00 1.84 -29.59
CA LEU A 19 36.76 0.59 -28.88
C LEU A 19 36.63 0.80 -27.36
N GLY A 20 37.50 1.66 -26.79
CA GLY A 20 37.41 2.08 -25.39
C GLY A 20 36.07 2.72 -25.06
N LEU A 21 35.62 3.71 -25.85
CA LEU A 21 34.34 4.39 -25.65
C LEU A 21 33.15 3.43 -25.80
N ILE A 22 33.16 2.55 -26.80
CA ILE A 22 32.08 1.57 -26.99
C ILE A 22 31.97 0.64 -25.77
N SER A 23 33.10 0.18 -25.23
CA SER A 23 33.11 -0.70 -24.05
C SER A 23 32.51 -0.02 -22.81
N VAL A 24 32.85 1.25 -22.58
CA VAL A 24 32.31 2.05 -21.47
C VAL A 24 30.81 2.29 -21.64
N VAL A 25 30.37 2.62 -22.86
CA VAL A 25 28.94 2.82 -23.16
C VAL A 25 28.14 1.54 -22.95
N MET A 26 28.62 0.39 -23.44
CA MET A 26 27.93 -0.89 -23.26
C MET A 26 27.85 -1.29 -21.78
N ALA A 27 28.91 -1.06 -21.00
CA ALA A 27 28.90 -1.27 -19.56
C ALA A 27 27.87 -0.39 -18.86
N ALA A 28 27.80 0.90 -19.20
CA ALA A 28 26.83 1.84 -18.64
C ALA A 28 25.38 1.42 -18.97
N VAL A 29 25.09 1.05 -20.23
CA VAL A 29 23.77 0.58 -20.66
C VAL A 29 23.34 -0.67 -19.87
N GLY A 30 24.26 -1.62 -19.64
CA GLY A 30 24.00 -2.80 -18.82
C GLY A 30 23.54 -2.46 -17.40
N THR A 31 24.25 -1.55 -16.73
CA THR A 31 23.88 -1.12 -15.37
C THR A 31 22.51 -0.40 -15.33
N PHE A 32 22.25 0.47 -16.30
CA PHE A 32 21.00 1.19 -16.43
C PHE A 32 19.82 0.26 -16.73
N PHE A 33 20.05 -0.78 -17.54
CA PHE A 33 19.02 -1.77 -17.85
C PHE A 33 18.61 -2.56 -16.61
N VAL A 34 19.59 -3.01 -15.81
CA VAL A 34 19.31 -3.75 -14.55
C VAL A 34 18.58 -2.86 -13.55
N SER A 35 18.99 -1.60 -13.38
CA SER A 35 18.32 -0.67 -12.47
C SER A 35 16.89 -0.37 -12.92
N SER A 36 16.69 -0.19 -14.23
CA SER A 36 15.37 0.00 -14.84
C SER A 36 14.45 -1.20 -14.62
N LEU A 37 14.95 -2.44 -14.81
CA LEU A 37 14.18 -3.64 -14.54
C LEU A 37 13.77 -3.77 -13.06
N ARG A 38 14.69 -3.46 -12.13
CA ARG A 38 14.38 -3.47 -10.69
C ARG A 38 13.28 -2.44 -10.35
N SER A 39 13.41 -1.23 -10.89
CA SER A 39 12.41 -0.16 -10.71
C SER A 39 11.05 -0.57 -11.27
N SER A 40 11.01 -1.11 -12.50
CA SER A 40 9.76 -1.57 -13.13
C SER A 40 9.07 -2.67 -12.32
N ARG A 41 9.82 -3.65 -11.79
CA ARG A 41 9.27 -4.70 -10.92
C ARG A 41 8.70 -4.11 -9.63
N TYR A 42 9.40 -3.17 -9.01
CA TYR A 42 8.92 -2.52 -7.79
C TYR A 42 7.64 -1.70 -8.03
N GLN A 43 7.55 -0.97 -9.14
CA GLN A 43 6.34 -0.24 -9.52
C GLN A 43 5.16 -1.19 -9.77
N ALA A 44 5.39 -2.32 -10.46
CA ALA A 44 4.36 -3.34 -10.66
C ALA A 44 3.88 -3.93 -9.32
N GLN A 45 4.79 -4.14 -8.35
CA GLN A 45 4.43 -4.60 -7.02
C GLN A 45 3.57 -3.58 -6.27
N ILE A 46 3.89 -2.28 -6.34
CA ILE A 46 3.09 -1.22 -5.75
C ILE A 46 1.70 -1.18 -6.36
N GLN A 47 1.57 -1.23 -7.68
CA GLN A 47 0.28 -1.21 -8.36
C GLN A 47 -0.59 -2.40 -7.94
N THR A 48 0.03 -3.58 -7.79
CA THR A 48 -0.66 -4.78 -7.30
C THR A 48 -1.15 -4.58 -5.86
N ALA A 49 -0.30 -4.08 -4.96
CA ALA A 49 -0.68 -3.81 -3.59
C ALA A 49 -1.82 -2.78 -3.49
N THR A 50 -1.77 -1.71 -4.28
CA THR A 50 -2.83 -0.70 -4.35
C THR A 50 -4.15 -1.30 -4.83
N ARG A 51 -4.14 -2.13 -5.89
CA ARG A 51 -5.33 -2.83 -6.38
C ARG A 51 -5.92 -3.75 -5.32
N LEU A 52 -5.08 -4.49 -4.59
CA LEU A 52 -5.53 -5.36 -3.50
C LEU A 52 -6.14 -4.56 -2.34
N ALA A 53 -5.56 -3.41 -1.98
CA ALA A 53 -6.10 -2.52 -0.95
C ALA A 53 -7.46 -1.95 -1.38
N GLN A 54 -7.57 -1.47 -2.63
CA GLN A 54 -8.81 -0.95 -3.21
C GLN A 54 -9.88 -2.04 -3.29
N ALA A 55 -9.56 -3.24 -3.77
CA ALA A 55 -10.51 -4.36 -3.82
C ALA A 55 -11.02 -4.74 -2.42
N GLY A 56 -10.14 -4.70 -1.41
CA GLY A 56 -10.56 -4.86 -0.02
C GLY A 56 -11.52 -3.75 0.41
N MET A 57 -11.28 -2.50 0.00
CA MET A 57 -12.06 -1.33 0.39
C MET A 57 -13.45 -1.38 -0.24
N GLU A 58 -13.53 -1.73 -1.52
CA GLU A 58 -14.82 -1.92 -2.20
C GLU A 58 -15.61 -3.08 -1.60
N SER A 59 -14.94 -4.18 -1.25
CA SER A 59 -15.60 -5.28 -0.54
C SER A 59 -16.17 -4.83 0.81
N ALA A 60 -15.44 -3.98 1.55
CA ALA A 60 -15.86 -3.52 2.86
C ALA A 60 -16.97 -2.46 2.79
N ARG A 61 -16.93 -1.57 1.78
CA ARG A 61 -17.98 -0.59 1.49
C ARG A 61 -19.34 -1.25 1.31
N GLY A 62 -19.38 -2.43 0.70
CA GLY A 62 -20.62 -3.20 0.52
C GLY A 62 -21.31 -3.66 1.81
N TYR A 63 -20.66 -3.59 2.97
CA TYR A 63 -21.28 -3.94 4.25
C TYR A 63 -21.87 -2.74 5.01
N GLY A 64 -21.45 -1.51 4.69
CA GLY A 64 -21.81 -0.30 5.45
C GLY A 64 -20.96 -0.09 6.71
N GLY A 65 -20.89 1.14 7.21
CA GLY A 65 -20.03 1.50 8.34
C GLY A 65 -20.33 0.78 9.67
N PRO A 66 -21.60 0.71 10.12
CA PRO A 66 -21.93 0.10 11.41
C PRO A 66 -21.58 -1.39 11.47
N THR A 67 -21.73 -2.11 10.36
CA THR A 67 -21.46 -3.56 10.30
C THR A 67 -19.97 -3.88 10.38
N LEU A 68 -19.09 -2.91 10.08
CA LEU A 68 -17.64 -3.07 10.26
C LEU A 68 -17.24 -3.25 11.72
N LEU A 69 -18.09 -2.85 12.67
CA LEU A 69 -17.88 -3.03 14.11
C LEU A 69 -18.42 -4.38 14.63
N VAL A 70 -19.20 -5.11 13.83
CA VAL A 70 -19.77 -6.40 14.26
C VAL A 70 -18.65 -7.42 14.47
N GLY A 71 -18.71 -8.14 15.59
CA GLY A 71 -17.68 -9.11 16.00
C GLY A 71 -16.37 -8.49 16.45
N ARG A 72 -16.36 -7.17 16.70
CA ARG A 72 -15.17 -6.42 17.11
C ARG A 72 -15.41 -5.61 18.38
N ASP A 73 -14.36 -5.48 19.18
CA ASP A 73 -14.33 -4.67 20.39
C ASP A 73 -13.11 -3.75 20.40
N ARG A 74 -13.11 -2.81 21.34
CA ARG A 74 -12.00 -1.91 21.59
C ARG A 74 -10.72 -2.69 21.86
N CYS A 75 -9.65 -2.28 21.20
CA CYS A 75 -8.35 -2.89 21.42
C CYS A 75 -7.79 -2.57 22.81
N GLY A 76 -7.74 -3.59 23.67
CA GLY A 76 -6.90 -3.62 24.87
C GLY A 76 -5.51 -4.18 24.58
N SER A 77 -5.45 -5.42 24.07
CA SER A 77 -4.21 -6.16 23.76
C SER A 77 -4.24 -6.78 22.35
N CYS A 78 -4.50 -5.96 21.34
CA CYS A 78 -4.46 -6.38 19.92
C CYS A 78 -3.04 -6.42 19.37
N LEU A 79 -2.88 -6.91 18.13
CA LEU A 79 -1.67 -6.79 17.32
C LEU A 79 -1.00 -5.41 17.45
N ASP A 80 0.33 -5.43 17.63
CA ASP A 80 1.16 -4.25 17.49
C ASP A 80 1.20 -3.82 16.01
N LEU A 81 0.67 -2.63 15.75
CA LEU A 81 0.60 -2.05 14.41
C LEU A 81 1.75 -1.11 14.10
N ALA A 82 2.80 -1.00 14.93
CA ALA A 82 3.92 -0.10 14.64
C ALA A 82 4.50 -0.32 13.22
N ALA A 83 4.52 -1.57 12.75
CA ALA A 83 4.94 -1.91 11.40
C ALA A 83 3.87 -1.64 10.31
N LEU A 84 2.58 -1.61 10.68
CA LEU A 84 1.44 -1.53 9.76
C LEU A 84 0.82 -0.12 9.65
N ASP A 85 0.99 0.72 10.67
CA ASP A 85 0.47 2.09 10.70
C ASP A 85 1.60 3.13 10.72
N GLN A 86 2.63 2.92 9.89
CA GLN A 86 3.77 3.83 9.79
C GLN A 86 3.38 5.27 9.40
N PHE A 87 2.22 5.44 8.77
CA PHE A 87 1.70 6.74 8.32
C PHE A 87 0.66 7.33 9.28
N GLY A 88 0.35 6.66 10.40
CA GLY A 88 -0.55 7.16 11.43
C GLY A 88 -2.02 7.28 10.99
N TYR A 89 -2.48 6.43 10.08
CA TYR A 89 -3.87 6.38 9.63
C TYR A 89 -4.86 6.13 10.77
N LEU A 90 -4.46 5.43 11.83
CA LEU A 90 -5.32 5.15 12.99
C LEU A 90 -5.07 6.10 14.16
N ARG A 91 -4.11 7.05 14.05
CA ARG A 91 -3.69 7.92 15.15
C ARG A 91 -4.86 8.68 15.80
N ASP A 92 -5.79 9.15 14.97
CA ASP A 92 -6.92 9.96 15.41
C ASP A 92 -8.19 9.09 15.64
N THR A 93 -8.00 7.80 15.95
CA THR A 93 -9.09 6.84 16.16
C THR A 93 -8.81 5.97 17.37
N VAL A 94 -9.88 5.58 18.07
CA VAL A 94 -9.81 4.53 19.08
C VAL A 94 -9.89 3.20 18.33
N ARG A 95 -8.87 2.36 18.48
CA ARG A 95 -8.80 1.07 17.77
C ARG A 95 -9.89 0.11 18.22
N TRP A 96 -10.51 -0.55 17.24
CA TRP A 96 -11.62 -1.51 17.38
C TRP A 96 -11.31 -2.80 16.60
N ASP A 97 -10.14 -3.39 16.85
CA ASP A 97 -9.67 -4.61 16.17
C ASP A 97 -9.72 -5.86 17.05
N ALA A 98 -10.16 -5.78 18.31
CA ALA A 98 -10.18 -6.95 19.17
C ALA A 98 -11.32 -7.89 18.73
N PRO A 99 -11.09 -9.20 18.53
CA PRO A 99 -12.17 -10.11 18.18
C PRO A 99 -13.10 -10.33 19.39
N VAL A 100 -14.40 -10.33 19.14
CA VAL A 100 -15.41 -10.71 20.15
C VAL A 100 -15.64 -12.22 20.07
N ALA A 101 -15.45 -12.93 21.18
CA ALA A 101 -15.67 -14.37 21.24
C ALA A 101 -17.12 -14.73 20.86
N GLY A 102 -17.29 -15.73 19.99
CA GLY A 102 -18.61 -16.23 19.57
C GLY A 102 -19.33 -15.37 18.52
N THR A 103 -18.80 -14.21 18.13
CA THR A 103 -19.39 -13.38 17.07
C THR A 103 -18.41 -13.26 15.90
N PRO A 104 -18.70 -13.85 14.73
CA PRO A 104 -17.80 -13.75 13.59
C PRO A 104 -17.71 -12.29 13.11
N PRO A 105 -16.51 -11.76 12.86
CA PRO A 105 -16.35 -10.39 12.40
C PRO A 105 -16.74 -10.27 10.92
N THR A 106 -17.43 -9.19 10.55
CA THR A 106 -17.87 -8.93 9.16
C THR A 106 -16.70 -8.83 8.19
N VAL A 107 -15.58 -8.25 8.65
CA VAL A 107 -14.31 -8.19 7.92
C VAL A 107 -13.20 -8.86 8.75
N PRO A 108 -12.20 -9.51 8.13
CA PRO A 108 -11.19 -10.30 8.84
C PRO A 108 -10.43 -9.50 9.91
N VAL A 109 -10.23 -10.07 11.09
CA VAL A 109 -9.47 -9.43 12.18
C VAL A 109 -7.96 -9.55 11.88
N PRO A 110 -7.13 -8.53 12.19
CA PRO A 110 -5.71 -8.50 11.79
C PRO A 110 -4.86 -9.67 12.30
N ASP A 111 -5.27 -10.34 13.38
CA ASP A 111 -4.58 -11.48 14.00
C ASP A 111 -4.95 -12.84 13.37
N THR A 112 -6.03 -12.92 12.59
CA THR A 112 -6.33 -14.13 11.83
C THR A 112 -5.51 -14.13 10.56
N THR A 113 -4.63 -15.14 10.41
CA THR A 113 -3.73 -15.37 9.26
C THR A 113 -4.27 -14.77 7.97
N SER A 114 -3.85 -13.54 7.67
CA SER A 114 -4.34 -12.81 6.51
C SER A 114 -4.01 -13.63 5.28
N ALA A 115 -5.02 -14.13 4.57
CA ALA A 115 -4.79 -15.02 3.44
C ALA A 115 -3.88 -14.33 2.42
N ALA A 116 -2.71 -14.93 2.17
CA ALA A 116 -1.75 -14.38 1.24
C ALA A 116 -2.33 -14.47 -0.18
N SER A 117 -2.41 -13.34 -0.86
CA SER A 117 -2.66 -13.32 -2.31
C SER A 117 -1.30 -13.42 -3.01
N VAL A 118 -1.06 -14.49 -3.76
CA VAL A 118 0.17 -14.66 -4.52
C VAL A 118 -0.01 -14.12 -5.92
N VAL A 119 0.80 -13.12 -6.29
CA VAL A 119 0.80 -12.53 -7.64
C VAL A 119 2.23 -12.50 -8.16
N ASN A 120 2.48 -13.19 -9.28
CA ASN A 120 3.82 -13.29 -9.88
C ASN A 120 4.92 -13.75 -8.90
N GLY A 121 4.59 -14.71 -8.03
CA GLY A 121 5.52 -15.25 -7.02
C GLY A 121 5.77 -14.33 -5.82
N VAL A 122 5.09 -13.19 -5.72
CA VAL A 122 5.14 -12.29 -4.55
C VAL A 122 3.89 -12.52 -3.70
N SER A 123 4.09 -12.76 -2.40
CA SER A 123 2.99 -12.91 -1.44
C SER A 123 2.60 -11.56 -0.87
N TYR A 124 1.31 -11.24 -0.96
CA TYR A 124 0.71 -10.03 -0.40
C TYR A 124 -0.23 -10.39 0.74
N TYR A 125 -0.03 -9.77 1.90
CA TYR A 125 -0.87 -9.95 3.09
C TYR A 125 -1.76 -8.72 3.27
N ARG A 126 -3.05 -8.93 3.52
CA ARG A 126 -4.04 -7.85 3.67
C ARG A 126 -4.61 -7.81 5.08
N TYR A 127 -4.52 -6.66 5.72
CA TYR A 127 -5.00 -6.41 7.07
C TYR A 127 -6.17 -5.42 7.03
N TYR A 128 -7.25 -5.73 7.73
CA TYR A 128 -8.42 -4.86 7.90
C TYR A 128 -8.41 -4.29 9.31
N LEU A 129 -7.95 -3.05 9.42
CA LEU A 129 -7.84 -2.31 10.66
C LEU A 129 -9.03 -1.37 10.78
N VAL A 130 -9.71 -1.40 11.92
CA VAL A 130 -10.94 -0.67 12.20
C VAL A 130 -10.72 0.20 13.43
N GLY A 131 -11.08 1.47 13.33
CA GLY A 131 -11.07 2.42 14.43
C GLY A 131 -12.38 3.18 14.50
N ARG A 132 -12.75 3.62 15.71
CA ARG A 132 -13.86 4.56 15.93
C ARG A 132 -13.30 5.96 16.15
N CYS A 133 -13.98 6.94 15.60
CA CYS A 133 -13.70 8.36 15.87
C CYS A 133 -15.00 9.14 15.82
N TRP A 134 -14.97 10.40 16.25
CA TRP A 134 -16.17 11.24 16.33
C TRP A 134 -15.93 12.62 15.71
N GLN A 135 -16.98 13.18 15.10
CA GLN A 135 -17.00 14.47 14.43
C GLN A 135 -18.07 15.38 15.01
N ALA A 136 -17.85 16.70 14.90
CA ALA A 136 -18.88 17.69 15.21
C ALA A 136 -20.07 17.55 14.24
N ALA A 137 -21.25 18.03 14.65
CA ALA A 137 -22.47 17.93 13.83
C ALA A 137 -22.34 18.62 12.46
N GLY A 138 -21.53 19.68 12.36
CA GLY A 138 -21.22 20.37 11.10
C GLY A 138 -20.13 19.69 10.25
N GLY A 139 -19.69 18.48 10.63
CA GLY A 139 -18.52 17.81 10.07
C GLY A 139 -17.20 18.31 10.65
N GLY A 140 -16.08 17.89 10.05
CA GLY A 140 -14.73 18.32 10.43
C GLY A 140 -13.78 17.15 10.70
N ILE A 141 -12.75 17.40 11.51
CA ILE A 141 -11.75 16.38 11.85
C ILE A 141 -12.43 15.29 12.69
N CYS A 142 -12.19 14.03 12.31
CA CYS A 142 -12.58 12.89 13.12
C CYS A 142 -11.47 12.60 14.12
N ASP A 143 -11.76 12.64 15.41
CA ASP A 143 -10.78 12.33 16.47
C ASP A 143 -11.38 11.42 17.55
N THR A 144 -10.66 11.23 18.65
CA THR A 144 -11.02 10.30 19.71
C THR A 144 -12.00 10.87 20.74
N ASP A 145 -12.49 12.10 20.56
CA ASP A 145 -13.40 12.77 21.49
C ASP A 145 -14.84 12.26 21.35
N ALA A 146 -15.17 11.25 22.16
CA ALA A 146 -16.49 10.64 22.19
C ALA A 146 -17.64 11.56 22.66
N SER A 147 -17.35 12.80 23.10
CA SER A 147 -18.40 13.79 23.40
C SER A 147 -19.04 14.37 22.15
N ARG A 148 -18.42 14.21 20.98
CA ARG A 148 -18.92 14.72 19.71
C ARG A 148 -20.09 13.88 19.18
N PRO A 149 -21.09 14.52 18.55
CA PRO A 149 -22.37 13.88 18.28
C PRO A 149 -22.36 12.90 17.10
N VAL A 150 -21.39 12.95 16.19
CA VAL A 150 -21.38 12.12 14.97
C VAL A 150 -20.34 11.01 15.11
N PRO A 151 -20.75 9.77 15.45
CA PRO A 151 -19.82 8.65 15.52
C PRO A 151 -19.49 8.14 14.11
N MET A 152 -18.21 7.90 13.87
CA MET A 152 -17.67 7.43 12.60
C MET A 152 -16.83 6.17 12.81
N VAL A 153 -16.73 5.37 11.76
CA VAL A 153 -15.84 4.21 11.67
C VAL A 153 -14.79 4.50 10.62
N ARG A 154 -13.52 4.49 11.02
CA ARG A 154 -12.39 4.49 10.09
C ARG A 154 -12.01 3.06 9.77
N LEU A 155 -12.01 2.73 8.49
CA LEU A 155 -11.42 1.50 7.99
C LEU A 155 -10.08 1.82 7.33
N VAL A 156 -9.06 1.04 7.64
CA VAL A 156 -7.77 1.05 6.98
C VAL A 156 -7.49 -0.35 6.47
N ILE A 157 -7.23 -0.47 5.17
CA ILE A 157 -6.84 -1.72 4.55
C ILE A 157 -5.39 -1.60 4.18
N ALA A 158 -4.54 -2.24 4.98
CA ALA A 158 -3.11 -2.30 4.75
C ALA A 158 -2.76 -3.57 3.98
N VAL A 159 -1.87 -3.44 2.99
CA VAL A 159 -1.31 -4.53 2.22
C VAL A 159 0.19 -4.51 2.39
N THR A 160 0.77 -5.62 2.85
CA THR A 160 2.22 -5.77 3.01
C THR A 160 2.78 -6.86 2.10
N TRP A 161 4.04 -6.68 1.70
CA TRP A 161 4.79 -7.68 0.93
C TRP A 161 6.29 -7.49 1.16
N SER A 162 7.06 -8.55 0.90
CA SER A 162 8.52 -8.49 0.96
C SER A 162 9.10 -8.06 -0.40
N SER A 163 10.02 -7.08 -0.39
CA SER A 163 10.80 -6.71 -1.58
C SER A 163 12.14 -6.12 -1.17
N ALA A 164 13.19 -6.37 -1.95
CA ALA A 164 14.52 -5.80 -1.69
C ALA A 164 14.56 -4.27 -1.89
N SER A 165 13.52 -3.68 -2.46
CA SER A 165 13.39 -2.24 -2.70
C SER A 165 12.69 -1.49 -1.55
N CYS A 166 12.27 -2.18 -0.48
CA CYS A 166 11.66 -1.55 0.70
C CYS A 166 12.76 -0.98 1.61
N SER A 167 12.53 0.21 2.19
CA SER A 167 13.45 0.81 3.18
C SER A 167 13.40 0.11 4.54
N ALA A 168 12.31 -0.62 4.82
CA ALA A 168 12.14 -1.50 5.98
C ALA A 168 12.13 -2.97 5.53
N ALA A 169 12.09 -3.91 6.48
CA ALA A 169 12.01 -5.35 6.18
C ALA A 169 10.73 -5.75 5.39
N MET A 170 9.72 -4.87 5.33
CA MET A 170 8.50 -5.06 4.56
C MET A 170 8.08 -3.76 3.87
N CYS A 171 7.45 -3.90 2.70
CA CYS A 171 6.75 -2.82 2.04
C CYS A 171 5.30 -2.77 2.50
N ILE A 172 4.74 -1.57 2.50
CA ILE A 172 3.34 -1.34 2.88
C ILE A 172 2.65 -0.34 1.95
N ARG A 173 1.40 -0.67 1.62
CA ARG A 173 0.44 0.24 0.99
C ARG A 173 -0.88 0.13 1.72
N ALA A 174 -1.48 1.26 2.06
CA ALA A 174 -2.78 1.26 2.71
C ALA A 174 -3.76 2.16 1.96
N SER A 175 -5.04 1.81 2.08
CA SER A 175 -6.16 2.67 1.73
C SER A 175 -6.98 2.91 2.98
N THR A 176 -7.50 4.13 3.16
CA THR A 176 -8.35 4.49 4.31
C THR A 176 -9.64 5.12 3.83
N SER A 177 -10.72 4.85 4.56
CA SER A 177 -12.02 5.48 4.35
C SER A 177 -12.70 5.71 5.71
N LEU A 178 -13.54 6.73 5.77
CA LEU A 178 -14.43 6.99 6.90
C LEU A 178 -15.85 6.61 6.50
N PHE A 179 -16.57 6.02 7.44
CA PHE A 179 -17.96 5.61 7.31
C PHE A 179 -18.74 6.15 8.50
N SER A 180 -20.04 6.39 8.33
CA SER A 180 -20.92 6.64 9.47
C SER A 180 -20.98 5.39 10.35
N ALA A 181 -20.97 5.57 11.68
CA ALA A 181 -21.29 4.48 12.60
C ALA A 181 -22.79 4.37 12.88
N GLU A 182 -23.62 5.23 12.28
CA GLU A 182 -25.06 5.27 12.50
C GLU A 182 -25.77 4.11 11.77
N PRO A 183 -26.50 3.22 12.47
CA PRO A 183 -27.25 2.13 11.85
C PRO A 183 -28.34 2.57 10.87
N ALA A 184 -28.83 3.81 10.97
CA ALA A 184 -29.82 4.38 10.06
C ALA A 184 -29.23 4.95 8.76
N ASP A 185 -27.90 4.95 8.60
CA ASP A 185 -27.26 5.42 7.36
C ASP A 185 -27.60 4.45 6.21
N PRO A 186 -28.14 4.93 5.06
CA PRO A 186 -28.61 4.05 4.00
C PRO A 186 -27.45 3.21 3.43
N VAL A 187 -27.53 1.91 3.64
CA VAL A 187 -26.69 0.94 2.94
C VAL A 187 -27.28 0.65 1.56
N PHE A 188 -26.46 0.73 0.52
CA PHE A 188 -26.87 0.28 -0.81
C PHE A 188 -27.00 -1.24 -0.76
N ALA A 189 -28.24 -1.74 -0.89
CA ALA A 189 -28.50 -3.17 -0.96
C ALA A 189 -27.75 -3.77 -2.17
N ARG A 190 -27.12 -4.92 -1.95
CA ARG A 190 -26.30 -5.63 -2.93
C ARG A 190 -27.13 -6.34 -3.99
#